data_AF-A0A015KZ75-F1
#
_entry.id   AF-A0A015KZ75-F1
#
_cell.length_a   1.000
_cell.length_b   1.000
_cell.length_c   1.000
_cell.angle_alpha   90.00
_cell.angle_beta   90.00
_cell.angle_gamma   90.00
#
_symmetry.space_group_name_H-M   'P 1'
#
loop_
_entity.id
_entity.type
_entity.pdbx_description
1 polymer ?
#
loop_
_entity_poly.entity_id
_entity_poly.type
_entity_poly.pdbx_seq_one_letter_code
_entity_poly.pdbx_strand_id
1 'polypeptide(L)'
;MPREFSEDLYCHIVYLYTDGLSTVDIANTLHMSKGVVNKIKKRYNRWACVINPFKGVPGRRKLFSRRDMTILRGLVREKLQKAALERNEIVRAHYLATFGEHYTQNQLIFIDESAKDERSLSRLYGYSPRNTPVQKKVVFIRGKRYTILPALTMEEFIGIDIFEGSYDRKKFVDFVLNQVVPTMNPYYPGDNSVIVMDNARIHHDNELVALLEGLGCHVVFLPPYSPDFNPIETAFSTIKSWIRHNRDFMKACNDPVYALLVVCSQISPQMAKSYFEASIYV
;
A
#
# COMPACT_ATOMS: atom_id res chain seq x y z
N MET A 1 34.22 33.08 18.90
CA MET A 1 34.03 31.65 19.23
C MET A 1 34.85 31.34 20.48
N PRO A 2 34.36 30.55 21.46
CA PRO A 2 35.24 30.06 22.52
C PRO A 2 36.36 29.23 21.88
N ARG A 3 37.62 29.48 22.25
CA ARG A 3 38.75 28.65 21.83
C ARG A 3 38.57 27.26 22.44
N GLU A 4 38.16 26.28 21.64
CA GLU A 4 38.25 24.88 22.05
C GLU A 4 39.72 24.47 21.94
N PHE A 5 40.36 24.23 23.08
CA PHE A 5 41.72 23.69 23.12
C PHE A 5 41.69 22.20 22.75
N SER A 6 42.78 21.72 22.16
CA SER A 6 42.95 20.29 21.86
C SER A 6 42.94 19.45 23.13
N GLU A 7 42.51 18.20 23.01
CA GLU A 7 42.53 17.22 24.10
C GLU A 7 43.94 17.03 24.66
N ASP A 8 44.94 17.02 23.78
CA ASP A 8 46.35 16.94 24.11
C ASP A 8 46.82 18.08 25.04
N LEU A 9 46.32 19.30 24.81
CA LEU A 9 46.63 20.44 25.68
C LEU A 9 45.98 20.30 27.06
N TYR A 10 44.81 19.68 27.15
CA TYR A 10 44.20 19.37 28.45
C TYR A 10 44.93 18.25 29.18
N CYS A 11 45.44 17.25 28.47
CA CYS A 11 46.29 16.21 29.05
C CYS A 11 47.58 16.78 29.64
N HIS A 12 48.22 17.74 28.95
CA HIS A 12 49.39 18.45 29.48
C HIS A 12 49.10 19.21 30.79
N ILE A 13 47.90 19.79 30.95
CA ILE A 13 47.49 20.41 32.22
C ILE A 13 47.46 19.38 33.35
N VAL A 14 46.96 18.17 33.07
CA VAL A 14 46.90 17.08 34.05
C VAL A 14 48.29 16.60 34.41
N TYR A 15 49.17 16.40 33.43
CA TYR A 15 50.55 15.98 33.63
C TYR A 15 51.32 16.96 34.54
N LEU A 16 51.29 18.26 34.21
CA LEU A 16 51.97 19.27 35.04
C LEU A 16 51.35 19.39 36.43
N TYR A 17 50.04 19.14 36.56
CA TYR A 17 49.37 19.12 37.85
C TYR A 17 49.78 17.90 38.69
N THR A 18 49.92 16.71 38.09
CA THR A 18 50.41 15.50 38.79
C THR A 18 51.86 15.63 39.20
N ASP A 19 52.67 16.38 38.46
CA ASP A 19 54.06 16.72 38.80
C ASP A 19 54.18 17.80 39.89
N GLY A 20 53.05 18.27 40.43
CA GLY A 20 53.01 19.17 41.59
C GLY A 20 53.08 20.66 41.28
N LEU A 21 53.00 21.07 40.01
CA LEU A 21 53.05 22.50 39.66
C LEU A 21 51.78 23.24 40.12
N SER A 22 51.96 24.51 40.49
CA SER A 22 50.84 25.36 40.89
C SER A 22 49.99 25.73 39.67
N THR A 23 48.73 26.09 39.92
CA THR A 23 47.82 26.52 38.83
C THR A 23 48.28 27.78 38.11
N VAL A 24 49.10 28.60 38.78
CA VAL A 24 49.68 29.81 38.20
C VAL A 24 50.80 29.44 37.25
N ASP A 25 51.68 28.52 37.65
CA ASP A 25 52.80 28.07 36.84
C ASP A 25 52.31 27.35 35.58
N ILE A 26 51.34 26.44 35.72
CA ILE A 26 50.73 25.74 34.58
C ILE A 26 50.09 26.73 33.60
N ALA A 27 49.37 27.73 34.11
CA ALA A 27 48.73 28.74 33.29
C ALA A 27 49.75 29.59 32.51
N ASN A 28 50.86 29.95 33.15
CA ASN A 28 51.95 30.71 32.53
C ASN A 28 52.69 29.87 31.49
N THR A 29 53.04 28.62 31.81
CA THR A 29 53.78 27.69 30.94
C THR A 29 53.00 27.35 29.67
N LEU A 30 51.69 27.11 29.79
CA LEU A 30 50.85 26.77 28.64
C LEU A 30 50.15 27.99 28.01
N HIS A 31 50.56 29.20 28.40
CA HIS A 31 50.01 30.48 27.93
C HIS A 31 48.47 30.52 27.90
N MET A 32 47.83 30.08 28.98
CA MET A 32 46.38 29.94 29.09
C MET A 32 45.82 30.55 30.37
N SER A 33 44.50 30.79 30.41
CA SER A 33 43.88 31.35 31.61
C SER A 33 43.86 30.36 32.78
N LYS A 34 44.08 30.87 34.00
CA LYS A 34 43.93 30.09 35.25
C LYS A 34 42.56 29.42 35.38
N GLY A 35 41.52 30.04 34.81
CA GLY A 35 40.16 29.50 34.79
C GLY A 35 40.04 28.19 34.00
N VAL A 36 40.76 28.07 32.88
CA VAL A 36 40.80 26.82 32.08
C VAL A 36 41.53 25.73 32.85
N VAL A 37 42.71 26.02 33.40
CA VAL A 37 43.50 25.09 34.23
C VAL A 37 42.65 24.55 35.38
N ASN A 38 42.00 25.44 36.14
CA ASN A 38 41.15 25.06 37.27
C ASN A 38 39.95 24.20 36.84
N LYS A 39 39.34 24.50 35.69
CA LYS A 39 38.21 23.73 35.15
C LYS A 39 38.63 22.30 34.78
N ILE A 40 39.81 22.14 34.17
CA ILE A 40 40.35 20.83 33.81
C ILE A 40 40.79 20.06 35.05
N LYS A 41 41.50 20.68 36.00
CA LYS A 41 41.86 20.05 37.28
C LYS A 41 40.64 19.53 38.05
N LYS A 42 39.58 20.34 38.17
CA LYS A 42 38.33 19.92 38.81
C LYS A 42 37.68 18.73 38.09
N ARG A 43 37.77 18.68 36.76
CA ARG A 43 37.24 17.59 35.96
C ARG A 43 38.02 16.30 36.16
N TYR A 44 39.35 16.39 36.09
CA TYR A 44 40.25 15.27 36.32
C TYR A 44 40.10 14.71 37.73
N ASN A 45 40.10 15.57 38.76
CA ASN A 45 39.89 15.11 40.14
C ASN A 45 38.53 14.44 40.37
N ARG A 46 37.52 14.76 39.55
CA ARG A 46 36.17 14.21 39.69
C ARG A 46 35.96 12.91 38.92
N TRP A 47 36.54 12.80 37.73
CA TRP A 47 36.23 11.74 36.78
C TRP A 47 37.47 11.04 36.18
N ALA A 48 38.68 11.38 36.63
CA ALA A 48 39.96 10.89 36.10
C ALA A 48 40.15 11.11 34.59
N CYS A 49 39.46 12.10 34.00
CA CYS A 49 39.52 12.39 32.58
C CYS A 49 39.44 13.90 32.29
N VAL A 50 40.00 14.30 31.14
CA VAL A 50 40.06 15.71 30.69
C VAL A 50 38.82 16.13 29.89
N ILE A 51 38.08 15.18 29.33
CA ILE A 51 36.79 15.39 28.66
C ILE A 51 35.67 14.89 29.57
N ASN A 52 34.52 15.55 29.58
CA ASN A 52 33.36 15.07 30.36
C ASN A 52 32.76 13.84 29.65
N PRO A 53 32.79 12.64 30.28
CA PRO A 53 32.31 11.41 29.65
C PRO A 53 30.78 11.39 29.45
N PHE A 54 30.05 12.27 30.14
CA PHE A 54 28.59 12.38 30.08
C PHE A 54 28.11 13.59 29.26
N LYS A 55 29.00 14.31 28.58
CA LYS A 55 28.60 15.44 27.72
C LYS A 55 27.94 14.91 26.45
N GLY A 56 26.61 14.80 26.47
CA GLY A 56 25.83 14.52 25.27
C GLY A 56 26.00 15.62 24.21
N VAL A 57 25.82 15.25 22.93
CA VAL A 57 25.81 16.22 21.82
C VAL A 57 24.62 17.16 22.01
N PRO A 58 24.83 18.50 22.08
CA PRO A 58 23.72 19.43 22.16
C PRO A 58 22.92 19.35 20.84
N GLY A 59 21.76 18.71 20.91
CA GLY A 59 20.81 18.59 19.81
C GLY A 59 19.45 19.15 20.21
N ARG A 60 18.67 19.62 19.24
CA ARG A 60 17.27 20.01 19.45
C ARG A 60 16.52 18.82 20.05
N ARG A 61 15.88 18.98 21.22
CA ARG A 61 14.98 17.94 21.76
C ARG A 61 13.97 17.61 20.67
N LYS A 62 13.95 16.37 20.20
CA LYS A 62 12.93 15.93 19.24
C LYS A 62 11.60 15.94 20.00
N LEU A 63 10.65 16.76 19.54
CA LEU A 63 9.28 16.80 20.08
C LEU A 63 8.59 15.44 19.94
N PHE A 64 8.96 14.68 18.91
CA PHE A 64 8.46 13.34 18.65
C PHE A 64 9.60 12.32 18.62
N SER A 65 9.43 11.24 19.37
CA SER A 65 10.31 10.09 19.34
C SER A 65 10.19 9.36 17.99
N ARG A 66 11.11 8.42 17.71
CA ARG A 66 10.97 7.53 16.56
C ARG A 66 9.65 6.74 16.61
N ARG A 67 9.19 6.37 17.80
CA ARG A 67 7.93 5.64 18.00
C ARG A 67 6.73 6.53 17.64
N ASP A 68 6.75 7.78 18.10
CA ASP A 68 5.71 8.76 17.78
C ASP A 68 5.68 9.04 16.26
N MET A 69 6.85 9.13 15.63
CA MET A 69 6.95 9.24 14.18
C MET A 69 6.41 8.02 13.43
N THR A 70 6.55 6.80 13.98
CA THR A 70 5.97 5.59 13.41
C THR A 70 4.44 5.58 13.55
N ILE A 71 3.93 5.97 14.72
CA ILE A 71 2.48 6.09 14.98
C ILE A 71 1.87 7.16 14.07
N LEU A 72 2.49 8.35 14.02
CA LEU A 72 2.08 9.42 13.11
C LEU A 72 2.11 8.98 11.65
N ARG A 73 3.12 8.21 11.21
CA ARG A 73 3.16 7.66 9.84
C ARG A 73 2.07 6.61 9.59
N GLY A 74 1.61 5.89 10.61
CA GLY A 74 0.47 4.99 10.53
C GLY A 74 -0.86 5.74 10.44
N LEU A 75 -1.01 6.80 11.23
CA LEU A 75 -2.20 7.65 11.26
C LEU A 75 -2.32 8.57 10.02
N VAL A 76 -1.20 9.08 9.52
CA VAL A 76 -1.14 10.09 8.44
C VAL A 76 -0.93 9.44 7.06
N ARG A 77 -1.14 8.13 6.92
CA ARG A 77 -1.02 7.46 5.61
C ARG A 77 -2.25 7.71 4.72
N GLU A 78 -2.71 8.94 4.64
CA GLU A 78 -3.80 9.33 3.74
C GLU A 78 -3.21 9.91 2.47
N LYS A 79 -2.97 9.01 1.52
CA LYS A 79 -3.00 9.43 0.11
C LYS A 79 -4.41 9.97 -0.12
N LEU A 80 -4.54 11.28 -0.38
CA LEU A 80 -5.81 11.91 -0.75
C LEU A 80 -6.53 11.04 -1.78
N GLN A 81 -7.60 10.37 -1.35
CA GLN A 81 -8.44 9.59 -2.24
C GLN A 81 -9.41 10.56 -2.91
N LYS A 82 -9.49 10.49 -4.25
CA LYS A 82 -10.48 11.24 -4.99
C LYS A 82 -11.82 10.53 -4.81
N ALA A 83 -12.68 11.08 -3.95
CA ALA A 83 -14.07 10.65 -3.87
C ALA A 83 -14.89 11.32 -4.98
N ALA A 84 -15.87 10.60 -5.55
CA ALA A 84 -16.84 11.18 -6.47
C ALA A 84 -17.76 12.14 -5.70
N LEU A 85 -18.09 13.30 -6.29
CA LEU A 85 -19.02 14.26 -5.67
C LEU A 85 -20.43 13.66 -5.48
N GLU A 86 -20.82 12.77 -6.39
CA GLU A 86 -22.12 12.10 -6.41
C GLU A 86 -22.22 10.95 -5.40
N ARG A 87 -21.14 10.66 -4.65
CA ARG A 87 -21.11 9.62 -3.62
C ARG A 87 -22.00 10.01 -2.44
N ASN A 88 -22.88 9.09 -2.03
CA ASN A 88 -23.79 9.31 -0.90
C ASN A 88 -23.39 8.45 0.31
N GLU A 89 -22.94 9.10 1.38
CA GLU A 89 -22.48 8.41 2.59
C GLU A 89 -23.63 7.76 3.39
N ILE A 90 -24.86 8.26 3.31
CA ILE A 90 -26.02 7.66 4.00
C ILE A 90 -26.32 6.30 3.37
N VAL A 91 -26.33 6.23 2.03
CA VAL A 91 -26.56 4.97 1.28
C VAL A 91 -25.45 3.96 1.57
N ARG A 92 -24.20 4.43 1.67
CA ARG A 92 -23.05 3.57 2.03
C ARG A 92 -23.11 3.07 3.46
N ALA A 93 -23.49 3.93 4.42
CA ALA A 93 -23.65 3.52 5.81
C ALA A 93 -24.79 2.51 5.97
N HIS A 94 -25.90 2.71 5.26
CA HIS A 94 -26.99 1.74 5.20
C HIS A 94 -26.52 0.40 4.63
N TYR A 95 -25.80 0.42 3.50
CA TYR A 95 -25.20 -0.78 2.91
C TYR A 95 -24.32 -1.53 3.92
N LEU A 96 -23.44 -0.84 4.63
CA LEU A 96 -22.58 -1.44 5.65
C LEU A 96 -23.37 -2.10 6.78
N ALA A 97 -24.42 -1.44 7.28
CA ALA A 97 -25.28 -1.99 8.32
C ALA A 97 -26.00 -3.26 7.84
N THR A 98 -26.61 -3.21 6.66
CA THR A 98 -27.29 -4.35 6.04
C THR A 98 -26.32 -5.51 5.81
N PHE A 99 -25.10 -5.23 5.33
CA PHE A 99 -24.11 -6.28 5.10
C PHE A 99 -23.61 -6.94 6.37
N GLY A 100 -23.27 -6.14 7.38
CA GLY A 100 -22.79 -6.66 8.67
C GLY A 100 -23.84 -7.46 9.43
N GLU A 101 -25.14 -7.26 9.15
CA GLU A 101 -26.23 -8.00 9.80
C GLU A 101 -26.58 -9.30 9.06
N HIS A 102 -26.58 -9.30 7.73
CA HIS A 102 -27.17 -10.40 6.95
C HIS A 102 -26.17 -11.32 6.26
N TYR A 103 -24.93 -10.88 6.01
CA TYR A 103 -23.99 -11.62 5.19
C TYR A 103 -22.66 -11.90 5.89
N THR A 104 -22.07 -13.04 5.58
CA THR A 104 -20.68 -13.36 5.96
C THR A 104 -19.79 -13.42 4.71
N GLN A 105 -18.50 -13.19 4.88
CA GLN A 105 -17.55 -13.07 3.75
C GLN A 105 -17.54 -14.29 2.84
N ASN A 106 -17.65 -15.49 3.41
CA ASN A 106 -17.60 -16.75 2.67
C ASN A 106 -18.81 -16.94 1.74
N GLN A 107 -19.90 -16.19 1.96
CA GLN A 107 -21.09 -16.27 1.14
C GLN A 107 -20.95 -15.45 -0.16
N LEU A 108 -20.01 -14.50 -0.20
CA LEU A 108 -19.97 -13.44 -1.21
C LEU A 108 -19.10 -13.80 -2.41
N ILE A 109 -19.63 -13.49 -3.59
CA ILE A 109 -18.97 -13.60 -4.88
C ILE A 109 -19.01 -12.23 -5.55
N PHE A 110 -17.85 -11.62 -5.79
CA PHE A 110 -17.75 -10.31 -6.44
C PHE A 110 -17.53 -10.47 -7.94
N ILE A 111 -18.33 -9.77 -8.74
CA ILE A 111 -18.19 -9.76 -10.21
C ILE A 111 -18.04 -8.31 -10.67
N ASP A 112 -17.02 -8.05 -11.50
CA ASP A 112 -16.75 -6.73 -12.07
C ASP A 112 -15.83 -6.86 -13.29
N GLU A 113 -15.79 -5.86 -14.17
CA GLU A 113 -14.90 -5.82 -15.32
C GLU A 113 -13.66 -4.93 -15.09
N SER A 114 -12.50 -5.42 -15.53
CA SER A 114 -11.33 -4.56 -15.71
C SER A 114 -10.81 -4.60 -17.13
N ALA A 115 -10.70 -3.42 -17.73
CA ALA A 115 -10.04 -3.24 -19.02
C ALA A 115 -8.51 -3.26 -18.89
N LYS A 116 -7.87 -3.97 -19.80
CA LYS A 116 -6.44 -3.90 -20.10
C LYS A 116 -6.25 -3.36 -21.51
N ASP A 117 -5.40 -2.35 -21.65
CA ASP A 117 -4.90 -1.88 -22.94
C ASP A 117 -3.37 -1.96 -23.02
N GLU A 118 -2.78 -1.64 -24.17
CA GLU A 118 -1.32 -1.63 -24.33
C GLU A 118 -0.63 -0.54 -23.49
N ARG A 119 -1.35 0.52 -23.10
CA ARG A 119 -0.84 1.62 -22.27
C ARG A 119 -0.68 1.19 -20.81
N SER A 120 -1.48 0.23 -20.37
CA SER A 120 -1.47 -0.36 -19.02
C SER A 120 -0.14 -1.04 -18.67
N LEU A 121 0.72 -1.32 -19.67
CA LEU A 121 2.07 -1.89 -19.50
C LEU A 121 3.13 -0.84 -19.10
N SER A 122 2.78 0.44 -19.05
CA SER A 122 3.73 1.51 -18.71
C SER A 122 3.93 1.63 -17.19
N ARG A 123 5.18 1.90 -16.78
CA ARG A 123 5.50 2.22 -15.39
C ARG A 123 5.48 3.74 -15.27
N LEU A 124 4.94 4.27 -14.17
CA LEU A 124 4.87 5.71 -13.92
C LEU A 124 6.20 6.29 -13.43
N TYR A 125 7.05 5.46 -12.83
CA TYR A 125 8.30 5.88 -12.21
C TYR A 125 9.48 5.07 -12.76
N GLY A 126 10.64 5.70 -12.83
CA GLY A 126 11.92 5.11 -13.22
C GLY A 126 13.08 5.93 -12.69
N TYR A 127 14.27 5.35 -12.68
CA TYR A 127 15.48 6.01 -12.18
C TYR A 127 16.30 6.58 -13.34
N SER A 128 16.85 7.77 -13.14
CA SER A 128 17.81 8.42 -14.05
C SER A 128 18.81 9.26 -13.23
N PRO A 129 20.00 9.54 -13.76
CA PRO A 129 20.91 10.51 -13.15
C PRO A 129 20.23 11.84 -12.86
N ARG A 130 20.68 12.52 -11.80
CA ARG A 130 20.14 13.83 -11.40
C ARG A 130 20.17 14.79 -12.60
N ASN A 131 19.06 15.48 -12.84
CA ASN A 131 18.83 16.41 -13.96
C ASN A 131 18.71 15.76 -15.36
N THR A 132 18.54 14.44 -15.44
CA THR A 132 18.21 13.79 -16.72
C THR A 132 16.80 13.20 -16.66
N PRO A 133 15.92 13.47 -17.65
CA PRO A 133 14.61 12.85 -17.68
C PRO A 133 14.74 11.35 -18.02
N VAL A 134 14.03 10.50 -17.28
CA VAL A 134 13.91 9.09 -17.65
C VAL A 134 13.08 8.98 -18.92
N GLN A 135 13.65 8.38 -19.97
CA GLN A 135 12.97 8.20 -21.24
C GLN A 135 12.55 6.74 -21.42
N LYS A 136 11.30 6.51 -21.80
CA LYS A 136 10.77 5.19 -22.18
C LYS A 136 10.04 5.30 -23.51
N LYS A 137 10.45 4.49 -24.48
CA LYS A 137 9.69 4.32 -25.73
C LYS A 137 8.41 3.51 -25.44
N VAL A 138 7.25 4.10 -25.72
CA VAL A 138 5.94 3.48 -25.60
C VAL A 138 5.24 3.45 -26.96
N VAL A 139 4.35 2.49 -27.16
CA VAL A 139 3.48 2.46 -28.35
C VAL A 139 2.41 3.55 -28.16
N PHE A 140 2.39 4.54 -29.05
CA PHE A 140 1.46 5.67 -28.98
C PHE A 140 0.08 5.35 -29.57
N ILE A 141 0.03 4.39 -30.49
CA ILE A 141 -1.19 3.93 -31.15
C ILE A 141 -2.07 3.21 -30.13
N ARG A 142 -3.40 3.40 -30.21
CA ARG A 142 -4.35 2.60 -29.42
C ARG A 142 -4.26 1.15 -29.90
N GLY A 143 -3.63 0.32 -29.09
CA GLY A 143 -3.62 -1.12 -29.28
C GLY A 143 -4.96 -1.79 -29.00
N LYS A 144 -4.98 -3.11 -29.12
CA LYS A 144 -6.15 -3.92 -28.77
C LYS A 144 -6.45 -3.81 -27.27
N ARG A 145 -7.71 -3.56 -26.93
CA ARG A 145 -8.22 -3.58 -25.56
C ARG A 145 -8.76 -4.97 -25.27
N TYR A 146 -8.38 -5.53 -24.14
CA TYR A 146 -8.97 -6.73 -23.59
C TYR A 146 -9.74 -6.35 -22.33
N THR A 147 -10.91 -6.95 -22.12
CA THR A 147 -11.68 -6.80 -20.89
C THR A 147 -11.64 -8.15 -20.17
N ILE A 148 -11.31 -8.12 -18.89
CA ILE A 148 -11.26 -9.28 -18.00
C ILE A 148 -12.50 -9.17 -17.11
N LEU A 149 -13.31 -10.22 -17.08
CA LEU A 149 -14.47 -10.36 -16.21
C LEU A 149 -14.27 -11.60 -15.32
N PRO A 150 -13.75 -11.43 -14.09
CA PRO A 150 -13.67 -12.50 -13.11
C PRO A 150 -14.85 -12.50 -12.13
N ALA A 151 -15.10 -13.65 -11.54
CA ALA A 151 -15.93 -13.81 -10.34
C ALA A 151 -15.02 -14.22 -9.16
N LEU A 152 -14.87 -13.35 -8.16
CA LEU A 152 -13.96 -13.51 -7.02
C LEU A 152 -14.70 -13.97 -5.76
N THR A 153 -14.19 -15.02 -5.12
CA THR A 153 -14.61 -15.47 -3.79
C THR A 153 -13.49 -15.22 -2.77
N MET A 154 -13.74 -15.60 -1.51
CA MET A 154 -12.72 -15.61 -0.46
C MET A 154 -11.54 -16.55 -0.74
N GLU A 155 -11.68 -17.47 -1.69
CA GLU A 155 -10.67 -18.50 -1.98
C GLU A 155 -10.00 -18.29 -3.34
N GLU A 156 -10.76 -18.01 -4.39
CA GLU A 156 -10.20 -17.91 -5.73
C GLU A 156 -11.13 -17.18 -6.71
N PHE A 157 -10.70 -17.11 -7.98
CA PHE A 157 -11.61 -16.82 -9.06
C PHE A 157 -12.32 -18.09 -9.51
N ILE A 158 -13.64 -18.12 -9.39
CA ILE A 158 -14.47 -19.29 -9.76
C ILE A 158 -14.90 -19.27 -11.24
N GLY A 159 -14.77 -18.12 -11.90
CA GLY A 159 -15.03 -17.94 -13.32
C GLY A 159 -14.22 -16.77 -13.85
N ILE A 160 -13.71 -16.89 -15.09
CA ILE A 160 -12.93 -15.84 -15.75
C ILE A 160 -13.25 -15.85 -17.24
N ASP A 161 -13.82 -14.75 -17.72
CA ASP A 161 -13.97 -14.51 -19.15
C ASP A 161 -13.09 -13.34 -19.60
N ILE A 162 -12.45 -13.49 -20.76
CA ILE A 162 -11.52 -12.50 -21.32
C ILE A 162 -11.89 -12.28 -22.77
N PHE A 163 -12.28 -11.04 -23.08
CA PHE A 163 -12.76 -10.67 -24.40
C PHE A 163 -11.98 -9.51 -25.01
N GLU A 164 -11.80 -9.52 -26.34
CA GLU A 164 -11.21 -8.40 -27.07
C GLU A 164 -12.26 -7.32 -27.33
N GLY A 165 -12.16 -6.18 -26.65
CA GLY A 165 -13.00 -5.01 -26.85
C GLY A 165 -13.89 -4.69 -25.65
N SER A 166 -15.04 -4.11 -25.94
CA SER A 166 -16.04 -3.74 -24.93
C SER A 166 -16.89 -4.95 -24.59
N TYR A 167 -17.28 -5.02 -23.32
CA TYR A 167 -18.21 -6.02 -22.83
C TYR A 167 -19.65 -5.53 -23.02
N ASP A 168 -20.54 -6.45 -23.37
CA ASP A 168 -21.96 -6.17 -23.57
C ASP A 168 -22.80 -6.94 -22.55
N ARG A 169 -24.05 -6.53 -22.38
CA ARG A 169 -24.97 -7.13 -21.41
C ARG A 169 -25.20 -8.62 -21.67
N LYS A 170 -25.31 -9.02 -22.94
CA LYS A 170 -25.60 -10.42 -23.29
C LYS A 170 -24.45 -11.34 -22.86
N LYS A 171 -23.21 -10.96 -23.14
CA LYS A 171 -22.02 -11.69 -22.69
C LYS A 171 -21.96 -11.75 -21.17
N PHE A 172 -22.34 -10.69 -20.47
CA PHE A 172 -22.41 -10.68 -19.01
C PHE A 172 -23.40 -11.70 -18.47
N VAL A 173 -24.63 -11.70 -18.99
CA VAL A 173 -25.64 -12.70 -18.64
C VAL A 173 -25.13 -14.12 -18.94
N ASP A 174 -24.57 -14.34 -20.13
CA ASP A 174 -24.02 -15.63 -20.54
C ASP A 174 -22.88 -16.07 -19.61
N PHE A 175 -22.00 -15.17 -19.18
CA PHE A 175 -20.92 -15.47 -18.23
C PHE A 175 -21.48 -15.90 -16.87
N VAL A 176 -22.40 -15.11 -16.30
CA VAL A 176 -22.97 -15.41 -14.99
C VAL A 176 -23.69 -16.75 -15.00
N LEU A 177 -24.54 -17.00 -16.01
CA LEU A 177 -25.33 -18.23 -16.08
C LEU A 177 -24.49 -19.48 -16.38
N ASN A 178 -23.47 -19.38 -17.24
CA ASN A 178 -22.72 -20.55 -17.70
C ASN A 178 -21.47 -20.84 -16.85
N GLN A 179 -20.88 -19.84 -16.20
CA GLN A 179 -19.64 -20.02 -15.42
C GLN A 179 -19.85 -19.83 -13.92
N VAL A 180 -20.62 -18.82 -13.50
CA VAL A 180 -20.74 -18.50 -12.07
C VAL A 180 -21.79 -19.37 -11.40
N VAL A 181 -23.05 -19.31 -11.86
CA VAL A 181 -24.19 -20.03 -11.26
C VAL A 181 -23.93 -21.53 -11.05
N PRO A 182 -23.29 -22.27 -11.98
CA PRO A 182 -23.03 -23.70 -11.78
C PRO A 182 -22.06 -24.01 -10.63
N THR A 183 -21.25 -23.03 -10.23
CA THR A 183 -20.28 -23.14 -9.13
C THR A 183 -20.80 -22.58 -7.81
N MET A 184 -21.95 -21.90 -7.84
CA MET A 184 -22.57 -21.32 -6.66
C MET A 184 -23.25 -22.40 -5.80
N ASN A 185 -23.41 -22.07 -4.52
CA ASN A 185 -24.31 -22.82 -3.66
C ASN A 185 -25.76 -22.34 -3.89
N PRO A 186 -26.68 -23.22 -4.32
CA PRO A 186 -28.07 -22.86 -4.60
C PRO A 186 -28.91 -22.64 -3.34
N TYR A 187 -28.36 -22.94 -2.14
CA TYR A 187 -29.08 -22.80 -0.87
C TYR A 187 -28.50 -21.65 -0.04
N TYR A 188 -29.32 -20.65 0.21
CA TYR A 188 -29.01 -19.57 1.14
C TYR A 188 -29.61 -19.83 2.54
N PRO A 189 -28.86 -19.57 3.64
CA PRO A 189 -27.49 -19.06 3.69
C PRO A 189 -26.45 -20.18 3.55
N GLY A 190 -25.51 -20.05 2.60
CA GLY A 190 -24.40 -20.98 2.38
C GLY A 190 -23.19 -20.31 1.74
N ASP A 191 -22.02 -20.94 1.79
CA ASP A 191 -20.81 -20.40 1.15
C ASP A 191 -21.04 -20.19 -0.35
N ASN A 192 -20.53 -19.11 -0.94
CA ASN A 192 -20.69 -18.76 -2.35
C ASN A 192 -22.17 -18.76 -2.83
N SER A 193 -23.08 -18.20 -2.04
CA SER A 193 -24.53 -18.12 -2.36
C SER A 193 -25.03 -16.72 -2.76
N VAL A 194 -24.19 -15.69 -2.61
CA VAL A 194 -24.55 -14.28 -2.83
C VAL A 194 -23.63 -13.66 -3.88
N ILE A 195 -24.22 -13.16 -4.97
CA ILE A 195 -23.50 -12.39 -5.99
C ILE A 195 -23.55 -10.90 -5.62
N VAL A 196 -22.39 -10.26 -5.61
CA VAL A 196 -22.23 -8.82 -5.42
C VAL A 196 -21.71 -8.18 -6.71
N MET A 197 -22.44 -7.19 -7.22
CA MET A 197 -22.11 -6.46 -8.46
C MET A 197 -22.11 -4.95 -8.25
N ASP A 198 -21.39 -4.23 -9.11
CA ASP A 198 -21.47 -2.77 -9.13
C ASP A 198 -22.80 -2.28 -9.74
N ASN A 199 -23.08 -0.99 -9.59
CA ASN A 199 -24.34 -0.38 -10.03
C ASN A 199 -24.32 0.03 -11.53
N ALA A 200 -23.41 -0.50 -12.34
CA ALA A 200 -23.31 -0.13 -13.76
C ALA A 200 -24.50 -0.66 -14.57
N ARG A 201 -24.88 0.08 -15.61
CA ARG A 201 -26.04 -0.24 -16.47
C ARG A 201 -25.97 -1.60 -17.14
N ILE A 202 -24.77 -2.17 -17.27
CA ILE A 202 -24.57 -3.50 -17.88
C ILE A 202 -24.99 -4.63 -16.94
N HIS A 203 -24.94 -4.42 -15.61
CA HIS A 203 -25.38 -5.40 -14.60
C HIS A 203 -26.84 -5.21 -14.18
N HIS A 204 -27.41 -4.02 -14.42
CA HIS A 204 -28.82 -3.72 -14.19
C HIS A 204 -29.71 -4.38 -15.25
N ASP A 205 -29.93 -5.68 -15.08
CA ASP A 205 -30.90 -6.45 -15.83
C ASP A 205 -31.89 -7.13 -14.89
N ASN A 206 -33.11 -6.60 -14.84
CA ASN A 206 -34.17 -7.14 -14.00
C ASN A 206 -34.51 -8.59 -14.37
N GLU A 207 -34.34 -8.97 -15.64
CA GLU A 207 -34.57 -10.35 -16.08
C GLU A 207 -33.51 -11.29 -15.51
N LEU A 208 -32.24 -10.87 -15.49
CA LEU A 208 -31.15 -11.63 -14.89
C LEU A 208 -31.36 -11.78 -13.37
N VAL A 209 -31.72 -10.70 -12.68
CA VAL A 209 -31.98 -10.74 -11.23
C VAL A 209 -33.13 -11.70 -10.93
N ALA A 210 -34.25 -11.60 -11.64
CA ALA A 210 -35.39 -12.50 -11.46
C ALA A 210 -35.05 -13.96 -11.75
N LEU A 211 -34.20 -14.22 -12.76
CA LEU A 211 -33.73 -15.56 -13.08
C LEU A 211 -32.83 -16.12 -11.97
N LEU A 212 -31.89 -15.32 -11.47
CA LEU A 212 -30.99 -15.72 -10.39
C LEU A 212 -31.75 -15.99 -9.09
N GLU A 213 -32.68 -15.12 -8.73
CA GLU A 213 -33.55 -15.31 -7.56
C GLU A 213 -34.43 -16.56 -7.71
N GLY A 214 -34.94 -16.82 -8.92
CA GLY A 214 -35.69 -18.05 -9.23
C GLY A 214 -34.86 -19.33 -9.11
N LEU A 215 -33.54 -19.24 -9.23
CA LEU A 215 -32.58 -20.34 -9.02
C LEU A 215 -32.11 -20.45 -7.56
N GLY A 216 -32.58 -19.57 -6.66
CA GLY A 216 -32.17 -19.52 -5.25
C GLY A 216 -30.89 -18.72 -4.99
N CYS A 217 -30.34 -18.04 -6.00
CA CYS A 217 -29.19 -17.15 -5.84
C CYS A 217 -29.64 -15.78 -5.34
N HIS A 218 -28.89 -15.19 -4.41
CA HIS A 218 -29.13 -13.82 -3.97
C HIS A 218 -28.22 -12.83 -4.68
N VAL A 219 -28.79 -11.71 -5.12
CA VAL A 219 -28.05 -10.65 -5.81
C VAL A 219 -28.06 -9.39 -4.97
N VAL A 220 -26.90 -8.78 -4.80
CA VAL A 220 -26.73 -7.53 -4.07
C VAL A 220 -25.91 -6.54 -4.88
N PHE A 221 -26.35 -5.28 -4.90
CA PHE A 221 -25.65 -4.21 -5.62
C PHE A 221 -24.85 -3.32 -4.67
N LEU A 222 -23.63 -2.97 -5.09
CA LEU A 222 -22.80 -2.00 -4.39
C LEU A 222 -23.44 -0.60 -4.43
N PRO A 223 -23.21 0.21 -3.39
CA PRO A 223 -23.66 1.59 -3.39
C PRO A 223 -22.94 2.37 -4.51
N PRO A 224 -23.60 3.34 -5.17
CA PRO A 224 -22.98 4.11 -6.24
C PRO A 224 -21.62 4.71 -5.84
N TYR A 225 -20.66 4.69 -6.76
CA TYR A 225 -19.31 5.25 -6.58
C TYR A 225 -18.55 4.70 -5.36
N SER A 226 -18.70 3.40 -5.10
CA SER A 226 -18.09 2.72 -3.94
C SER A 226 -17.12 1.60 -4.33
N PRO A 227 -16.11 1.85 -5.19
CA PRO A 227 -15.13 0.82 -5.58
C PRO A 227 -14.28 0.35 -4.39
N ASP A 228 -14.19 1.15 -3.33
CA ASP A 228 -13.53 0.79 -2.07
C ASP A 228 -14.27 -0.30 -1.29
N PHE A 229 -15.53 -0.57 -1.62
CA PHE A 229 -16.30 -1.70 -1.08
C PHE A 229 -16.20 -2.95 -1.94
N ASN A 230 -15.43 -2.93 -3.03
CA ASN A 230 -15.29 -4.05 -3.95
C ASN A 230 -13.89 -4.69 -3.84
N PRO A 231 -13.73 -5.89 -3.24
CA PRO A 231 -12.44 -6.55 -3.08
C PRO A 231 -11.77 -6.85 -4.43
N ILE A 232 -12.55 -7.03 -5.49
CA ILE A 232 -12.02 -7.32 -6.83
C ILE A 232 -11.20 -6.17 -7.40
N GLU A 233 -11.42 -4.93 -6.95
CA GLU A 233 -10.60 -3.76 -7.35
C GLU A 233 -9.15 -3.87 -6.83
N THR A 234 -9.00 -4.46 -5.64
CA THR A 234 -7.68 -4.80 -5.09
C THR A 234 -7.04 -5.93 -5.90
N ALA A 235 -7.83 -6.95 -6.28
CA ALA A 235 -7.35 -8.02 -7.17
C ALA A 235 -6.90 -7.46 -8.54
N PHE A 236 -7.66 -6.55 -9.15
CA PHE A 236 -7.28 -5.87 -10.39
C PHE A 236 -6.01 -5.04 -10.23
N SER A 237 -5.83 -4.38 -9.09
CA SER A 237 -4.61 -3.64 -8.77
C SER A 237 -3.40 -4.58 -8.74
N THR A 238 -3.55 -5.78 -8.17
CA THR A 238 -2.52 -6.82 -8.15
C THR A 238 -2.23 -7.38 -9.53
N ILE A 239 -3.26 -7.73 -10.32
CA ILE A 239 -3.14 -8.20 -11.71
C ILE A 239 -2.39 -7.16 -12.55
N LYS A 240 -2.81 -5.88 -12.50
CA LYS A 240 -2.15 -4.78 -13.21
C LYS A 240 -0.71 -4.59 -12.73
N SER A 241 -0.43 -4.80 -11.45
CA SER A 241 0.94 -4.77 -10.92
C SER A 241 1.80 -5.88 -11.51
N TRP A 242 1.30 -7.11 -11.52
CA TRP A 242 1.99 -8.27 -12.09
C TRP A 242 2.28 -8.05 -13.58
N ILE A 243 1.31 -7.56 -14.35
CA ILE A 243 1.45 -7.23 -15.78
C ILE A 243 2.58 -6.22 -16.02
N ARG A 244 2.72 -5.20 -15.16
CA ARG A 244 3.80 -4.20 -15.26
C ARG A 244 5.18 -4.74 -14.87
N HIS A 245 5.22 -5.77 -14.02
CA HIS A 245 6.47 -6.43 -13.63
C HIS A 245 6.92 -7.42 -14.71
N ASN A 246 5.98 -8.15 -15.33
CA ASN A 246 6.23 -9.21 -16.30
C ASN A 246 5.99 -8.75 -17.75
N ARG A 247 6.34 -7.50 -18.07
CA ARG A 247 6.05 -6.90 -19.38
C ARG A 247 6.68 -7.66 -20.55
N ASP A 248 7.88 -8.22 -20.36
CA ASP A 248 8.59 -8.91 -21.43
C ASP A 248 7.89 -10.23 -21.78
N PHE A 249 7.36 -10.95 -20.77
CA PHE A 249 6.47 -12.09 -20.97
C PHE A 249 5.19 -11.68 -21.72
N MET A 250 4.52 -10.60 -21.29
CA MET A 250 3.29 -10.12 -21.94
C MET A 250 3.49 -9.70 -23.40
N LYS A 251 4.73 -9.37 -23.80
CA LYS A 251 5.08 -9.02 -25.17
C LYS A 251 5.53 -10.20 -26.02
N ALA A 252 6.19 -11.17 -25.40
CA ALA A 252 6.68 -12.36 -26.07
C ALA A 252 5.53 -13.36 -26.32
N CYS A 253 4.47 -13.31 -25.52
CA CYS A 253 3.31 -14.16 -25.71
C CYS A 253 2.50 -13.72 -26.94
N ASN A 254 2.33 -14.65 -27.90
CA ASN A 254 1.53 -14.41 -29.10
C ASN A 254 0.02 -14.40 -28.80
N ASP A 255 -0.40 -15.05 -27.73
CA ASP A 255 -1.80 -15.09 -27.28
C ASP A 255 -1.99 -14.23 -26.02
N PRO A 256 -2.55 -13.01 -26.16
CA PRO A 256 -2.78 -12.13 -25.02
C PRO A 256 -3.86 -12.67 -24.06
N VAL A 257 -4.79 -13.50 -24.52
CA VAL A 257 -5.82 -14.10 -23.66
C VAL A 257 -5.17 -15.11 -22.73
N TYR A 258 -4.35 -16.02 -23.26
CA TYR A 258 -3.57 -16.94 -22.45
C TYR A 258 -2.69 -16.23 -21.43
N ALA A 259 -1.98 -15.17 -21.83
CA ALA A 259 -1.14 -14.41 -20.91
C ALA A 259 -1.96 -13.80 -19.75
N LEU A 260 -3.18 -13.31 -20.03
CA LEU A 260 -4.08 -12.76 -19.02
C LEU A 260 -4.65 -13.85 -18.09
N LEU A 261 -4.99 -15.03 -18.62
CA LEU A 261 -5.39 -16.19 -17.81
C LEU A 261 -4.28 -16.60 -16.83
N VAL A 262 -3.02 -16.63 -17.31
CA VAL A 262 -1.85 -16.93 -16.46
C VAL A 262 -1.70 -15.91 -15.33
N VAL A 263 -2.00 -14.62 -15.57
CA VAL A 263 -1.95 -13.62 -14.50
C VAL A 263 -3.04 -13.87 -13.47
N CYS A 264 -4.25 -14.18 -13.92
CA CYS A 264 -5.36 -14.40 -13.01
C CYS A 264 -5.15 -15.67 -12.15
N SER A 265 -4.50 -16.71 -12.68
CA SER A 265 -4.13 -17.90 -11.90
C SER A 265 -3.04 -17.66 -10.85
N GLN A 266 -2.42 -16.48 -10.82
CA GLN A 266 -1.48 -16.12 -9.74
C GLN A 266 -2.20 -15.66 -8.47
N ILE A 267 -3.50 -15.41 -8.51
CA ILE A 267 -4.27 -15.02 -7.33
C ILE A 267 -4.45 -16.25 -6.45
N SER A 268 -3.76 -16.27 -5.30
CA SER A 268 -3.88 -17.36 -4.34
C SER A 268 -5.02 -17.10 -3.33
N PRO A 269 -5.47 -18.14 -2.60
CA PRO A 269 -6.45 -17.97 -1.53
C PRO A 269 -6.03 -17.01 -0.42
N GLN A 270 -4.73 -16.96 -0.11
CA GLN A 270 -4.21 -15.99 0.86
C GLN A 270 -4.35 -14.55 0.35
N MET A 271 -4.14 -14.35 -0.96
CA MET A 271 -4.32 -13.05 -1.59
C MET A 271 -5.81 -12.66 -1.63
N ALA A 272 -6.69 -13.59 -2.01
CA ALA A 272 -8.13 -13.38 -2.03
C ALA A 272 -8.64 -12.92 -0.64
N LYS A 273 -8.30 -13.65 0.43
CA LYS A 273 -8.62 -13.25 1.81
C LYS A 273 -8.11 -11.85 2.15
N SER A 274 -6.85 -11.54 1.80
CA SER A 274 -6.28 -10.22 2.05
C SER A 274 -7.02 -9.09 1.33
N TYR A 275 -7.70 -9.36 0.20
CA TYR A 275 -8.48 -8.37 -0.52
C TYR A 275 -9.79 -8.04 0.18
N PHE A 276 -10.44 -9.05 0.77
CA PHE A 276 -11.63 -8.86 1.59
C PHE A 276 -11.28 -8.10 2.88
N GLU A 277 -10.21 -8.51 3.57
CA GLU A 277 -9.69 -7.83 4.77
C GLU A 277 -9.27 -6.38 4.50
N ALA A 278 -8.72 -6.10 3.31
CA ALA A 278 -8.35 -4.74 2.90
C ALA A 278 -9.58 -3.88 2.53
N SER A 279 -10.75 -4.49 2.39
CA SER A 279 -12.03 -3.84 2.10
C SER A 279 -12.83 -3.67 3.40
N ILE A 280 -14.16 -3.76 3.32
CA ILE A 280 -15.08 -3.57 4.46
C ILE A 280 -15.59 -4.88 5.07
N TYR A 281 -15.23 -6.01 4.49
CA TYR A 281 -15.72 -7.32 4.90
C TYR A 281 -14.70 -7.89 5.90
N VAL A 282 -15.02 -7.79 7.19
CA VAL A 282 -14.21 -8.25 8.35
C VAL A 282 -14.96 -9.32 9.13
#